data_AF-A0A1H1T143-F1
#
_entry.id   AF-A0A1H1T143-F1
#
_cell.length_a   1.000
_cell.length_b   1.000
_cell.length_c   1.000
_cell.angle_alpha   90.00
_cell.angle_beta   90.00
_cell.angle_gamma   90.00
#
_symmetry.space_group_name_H-M   'P 1'
#
loop_
_entity.id
_entity.type
_entity.pdbx_description
1 polymer ?
#
loop_
_entity_poly.entity_id
_entity_poly.type
_entity_poly.pdbx_seq_one_letter_code
_entity_poly.pdbx_strand_id
1 'polypeptide(L)'
;MSSRDHRDTPAGVRETPADHFQAAYPMLRPLVLAQVADGGPLHHLAQCRNGVLDYSLDVLGDGTPMQRLADSGWADSSLDQQLAMTVTQLNRRLADAVTGELIRVVVECDDGGVICDSIVPGIHLIGAVAFDDDGGPDARARVAEADRGVALVASEVRNRLRLGSLNFGSYETPSVPEASHPDRPRLFTSGATGHPHFSLCVAALDTRDVHYVAFYRGGSLLFAVDVFDDGGVEHFFAFIARTTRRRFYEKVCNDSEAIVADLCRSAWPLVDLPPNRVVLDVEQGAIFFFQLSGDDYLVGVTLDQTQVANSDQKLHELAGAIRSDASP
;
A
#
# COMPACT_ATOMS: atom_id res chain seq x y z
N MET A 1 -17.19 15.84 35.22
CA MET A 1 -15.84 15.26 35.30
C MET A 1 -16.01 13.77 35.53
N SER A 2 -16.04 12.99 34.46
CA SER A 2 -16.19 11.53 34.55
C SER A 2 -14.80 10.92 34.61
N SER A 3 -14.55 10.14 35.66
CA SER A 3 -13.34 9.34 35.86
C SER A 3 -13.20 8.36 34.69
N ARG A 4 -12.31 8.66 33.73
CA ARG A 4 -11.99 7.73 32.64
C ARG A 4 -11.31 6.50 33.21
N ASP A 5 -11.85 5.35 32.80
CA ASP A 5 -11.48 4.01 33.21
C ASP A 5 -10.15 3.61 32.57
N HIS A 6 -9.02 4.06 33.15
CA HIS A 6 -7.66 3.74 32.69
C HIS A 6 -7.17 2.35 33.14
N ARG A 7 -8.04 1.42 33.58
CA ARG A 7 -7.60 0.23 34.32
C ARG A 7 -7.26 -1.02 33.50
N ASP A 8 -7.57 -1.05 32.19
CA ASP A 8 -7.40 -2.27 31.36
C ASP A 8 -6.52 -2.04 30.11
N THR A 9 -5.49 -1.19 30.18
CA THR A 9 -4.45 -1.15 29.12
C THR A 9 -3.37 -2.20 29.45
N PRO A 10 -3.06 -3.14 28.54
CA PRO A 10 -1.96 -4.10 28.76
C PRO A 10 -0.64 -3.39 29.07
N ALA A 11 0.21 -4.01 29.89
CA ALA A 11 1.52 -3.46 30.21
C ALA A 11 2.33 -3.26 28.92
N GLY A 12 2.96 -2.10 28.77
CA GLY A 12 3.78 -1.75 27.60
C GLY A 12 3.01 -1.09 26.45
N VAL A 13 1.68 -1.07 26.47
CA VAL A 13 0.88 -0.33 25.47
C VAL A 13 0.66 1.11 25.96
N ARG A 14 0.99 2.08 25.11
CA ARG A 14 0.66 3.49 25.30
C ARG A 14 -0.57 3.82 24.45
N GLU A 15 -1.46 4.63 25.02
CA GLU A 15 -2.69 5.04 24.37
C GLU A 15 -2.79 6.56 24.45
N THR A 16 -2.84 7.21 23.30
CA THR A 16 -2.94 8.67 23.18
C THR A 16 -4.32 9.03 22.65
N PRO A 17 -5.28 9.40 23.53
CA PRO A 17 -6.58 9.89 23.09
C PRO A 17 -6.49 11.34 22.62
N ALA A 18 -7.14 11.69 21.50
CA ALA A 18 -7.30 13.10 21.14
C ALA A 18 -8.43 13.77 21.93
N ASP A 19 -8.36 15.10 22.03
CA ASP A 19 -9.35 15.93 22.76
C ASP A 19 -10.79 15.80 22.21
N HIS A 20 -10.94 15.35 20.96
CA HIS A 20 -12.22 15.17 20.25
C HIS A 20 -12.70 13.70 20.19
N PHE A 21 -12.40 12.94 21.25
CA PHE A 21 -12.71 11.52 21.40
C PHE A 21 -14.19 11.16 21.13
N GLN A 22 -14.46 10.34 20.11
CA GLN A 22 -15.82 9.88 19.76
C GLN A 22 -16.24 8.57 20.44
N ALA A 23 -17.57 8.35 20.50
CA ALA A 23 -18.25 7.23 21.14
C ALA A 23 -17.99 5.82 20.54
N ALA A 24 -17.40 5.72 19.34
CA ALA A 24 -17.19 4.45 18.65
C ALA A 24 -15.94 3.68 19.12
N TYR A 25 -14.90 4.42 19.56
CA TYR A 25 -13.61 3.84 19.94
C TYR A 25 -13.68 2.84 21.10
N PRO A 26 -14.42 3.08 22.20
CA PRO A 26 -14.50 2.11 23.31
C PRO A 26 -14.91 0.70 22.87
N MET A 27 -15.72 0.58 21.80
CA MET A 27 -16.16 -0.70 21.29
C MET A 27 -15.15 -1.37 20.34
N LEU A 28 -14.25 -0.60 19.71
CA LEU A 28 -13.20 -1.10 18.81
C LEU A 28 -11.90 -1.37 19.56
N ARG A 29 -11.73 -0.74 20.72
CA ARG A 29 -10.54 -0.84 21.56
C ARG A 29 -10.04 -2.27 21.79
N PRO A 30 -10.87 -3.29 22.10
CA PRO A 30 -10.36 -4.66 22.27
C PRO A 30 -9.72 -5.23 21.00
N LEU A 31 -10.28 -4.90 19.83
CA LEU A 31 -9.76 -5.36 18.56
C LEU A 31 -8.45 -4.63 18.19
N VAL A 32 -8.43 -3.31 18.37
CA VAL A 32 -7.24 -2.47 18.15
C VAL A 32 -6.10 -2.91 19.06
N LEU A 33 -6.39 -3.17 20.34
CA LEU A 33 -5.43 -3.73 21.29
C LEU A 33 -4.91 -5.10 20.87
N ALA A 34 -5.75 -5.98 20.33
CA ALA A 34 -5.29 -7.30 19.87
C ALA A 34 -4.32 -7.23 18.69
N GLN A 35 -4.31 -6.13 17.92
CA GLN A 35 -3.33 -5.94 16.83
C GLN A 35 -2.01 -5.34 17.31
N VAL A 36 -2.01 -4.59 18.42
CA VAL A 36 -0.85 -3.82 18.89
C VAL A 36 -0.19 -4.42 20.14
N ALA A 37 -0.96 -5.07 21.02
CA ALA A 37 -0.47 -5.67 22.25
C ALA A 37 0.19 -7.04 22.01
N ASP A 38 0.83 -7.58 23.05
CA ASP A 38 1.67 -8.81 23.08
C ASP A 38 1.30 -9.87 22.02
N GLY A 39 2.17 -10.04 21.02
CA GLY A 39 2.03 -10.98 19.91
C GLY A 39 1.27 -10.47 18.67
N GLY A 40 0.79 -9.23 18.69
CA GLY A 40 0.16 -8.57 17.54
C GLY A 40 1.16 -8.16 16.44
N PRO A 41 0.72 -8.03 15.18
CA PRO A 41 1.62 -7.75 14.06
C PRO A 41 1.96 -6.26 13.90
N LEU A 42 1.31 -5.35 14.65
CA LEU A 42 1.50 -3.91 14.56
C LEU A 42 2.22 -3.38 15.80
N HIS A 43 3.10 -2.40 15.59
CA HIS A 43 3.73 -1.65 16.69
C HIS A 43 3.05 -0.32 16.97
N HIS A 44 2.32 0.22 15.99
CA HIS A 44 1.54 1.45 16.09
C HIS A 44 0.27 1.31 15.25
N LEU A 45 -0.83 1.86 15.77
CA LEU A 45 -2.10 1.97 15.07
C LEU A 45 -2.80 3.26 15.47
N ALA A 46 -3.11 4.11 14.50
CA ALA A 46 -3.78 5.38 14.67
C ALA A 46 -5.03 5.49 13.80
N GLN A 47 -5.99 6.31 14.23
CA GLN A 47 -7.10 6.75 13.40
C GLN A 47 -7.03 8.26 13.20
N CYS A 48 -7.09 8.69 11.95
CA CYS A 48 -7.11 10.10 11.57
C CYS A 48 -8.42 10.45 10.85
N ARG A 49 -9.01 11.59 11.18
CA ARG A 49 -10.19 12.15 10.53
C ARG A 49 -9.88 13.52 9.97
N ASN A 50 -9.96 13.67 8.64
CA ASN A 50 -9.68 14.92 7.93
C ASN A 50 -8.32 15.52 8.32
N GLY A 51 -7.31 14.67 8.53
CA GLY A 51 -5.99 15.08 8.99
C GLY A 51 -5.90 15.46 10.47
N VAL A 52 -6.89 15.11 11.29
CA VAL A 52 -6.86 15.29 12.75
C VAL A 52 -6.79 13.91 13.40
N LEU A 53 -5.85 13.70 14.32
CA LEU A 53 -5.75 12.45 15.07
C LEU A 53 -6.99 12.29 15.96
N ASP A 54 -7.68 11.14 15.88
CA ASP A 54 -8.76 10.75 16.79
C ASP A 54 -8.19 9.97 17.99
N TYR A 55 -7.32 8.99 17.72
CA TYR A 55 -6.58 8.22 18.73
C TYR A 55 -5.34 7.56 18.10
N SER A 56 -4.37 7.20 18.93
CA SER A 56 -3.31 6.24 18.60
C SER A 56 -3.03 5.26 19.74
N LEU A 57 -2.61 4.06 19.38
CA LEU A 57 -2.06 3.06 20.29
C LEU A 57 -0.73 2.58 19.76
N ASP A 58 0.21 2.38 20.67
CA ASP A 58 1.54 1.91 20.33
C ASP A 58 2.13 1.02 21.43
N VAL A 59 3.10 0.20 21.05
CA VAL A 59 3.98 -0.56 21.97
C VAL A 59 5.40 -0.04 21.90
N LEU A 60 5.57 1.29 21.92
CA LEU A 60 6.90 1.90 22.01
C LEU A 60 7.46 1.60 23.41
N GLY A 61 8.49 0.77 23.52
CA GLY A 61 9.15 0.42 24.78
C GLY A 61 10.63 0.79 24.78
N ASP A 62 11.21 0.96 25.97
CA ASP A 62 12.67 1.13 26.11
C ASP A 62 13.39 -0.14 25.60
N GLY A 63 14.36 0.03 24.70
CA GLY A 63 15.23 -1.00 24.15
C GLY A 63 14.73 -1.71 22.88
N THR A 64 13.71 -1.18 22.21
CA THR A 64 13.07 -1.78 21.01
C THR A 64 13.50 -1.04 19.72
N PRO A 65 13.30 -1.61 18.50
CA PRO A 65 13.56 -0.88 17.24
C PRO A 65 12.75 0.41 17.19
N MET A 66 11.59 0.34 17.83
CA MET A 66 10.65 1.42 18.03
C MET A 66 11.14 2.53 18.98
N GLN A 67 12.24 2.34 19.73
CA GLN A 67 12.86 3.45 20.46
C GLN A 67 13.52 4.46 19.51
N ARG A 68 14.11 4.01 18.40
CA ARG A 68 14.57 4.93 17.32
C ARG A 68 13.39 5.74 16.77
N LEU A 69 12.23 5.12 16.68
CA LEU A 69 10.98 5.75 16.25
C LEU A 69 10.39 6.72 17.28
N ALA A 70 10.45 6.37 18.56
CA ALA A 70 10.08 7.28 19.63
C ALA A 70 11.03 8.50 19.68
N ASP A 71 12.34 8.27 19.55
CA ASP A 71 13.40 9.29 19.64
C ASP A 71 13.40 10.24 18.43
N SER A 72 13.02 9.74 17.28
CA SER A 72 12.86 10.51 16.03
C SER A 72 11.58 11.36 15.99
N GLY A 73 10.73 11.24 17.03
CA GLY A 73 9.51 12.02 17.16
C GLY A 73 8.28 11.38 16.49
N TRP A 74 8.31 10.11 16.09
CA TRP A 74 7.14 9.46 15.48
C TRP A 74 5.95 9.33 16.43
N ALA A 75 6.21 9.24 17.73
CA ALA A 75 5.16 9.31 18.74
C ALA A 75 4.40 10.66 18.75
N ASP A 76 4.88 11.67 18.00
CA ASP A 76 4.13 12.89 17.76
C ASP A 76 3.00 12.66 16.74
N SER A 77 1.79 12.98 17.17
CA SER A 77 0.54 12.95 16.39
C SER A 77 0.61 13.64 15.01
N SER A 78 1.65 14.43 14.74
CA SER A 78 1.85 15.17 13.49
C SER A 78 2.13 14.27 12.28
N LEU A 79 2.70 13.08 12.45
CA LEU A 79 3.07 12.21 11.31
C LEU A 79 1.89 11.41 10.77
N ASP A 80 1.06 10.84 11.65
CA ASP A 80 -0.21 10.21 11.25
C ASP A 80 -1.09 11.19 10.47
N GLN A 81 -1.10 12.46 10.89
CA GLN A 81 -1.85 13.53 10.22
C GLN A 81 -1.26 13.87 8.85
N GLN A 82 0.07 14.00 8.76
CA GLN A 82 0.78 14.25 7.50
C GLN A 82 0.50 13.13 6.49
N LEU A 83 0.61 11.86 6.89
CA LEU A 83 0.32 10.74 6.02
C LEU A 83 -1.14 10.75 5.55
N ALA A 84 -2.11 10.95 6.45
CA ALA A 84 -3.52 11.06 6.08
C ALA A 84 -3.78 12.20 5.07
N MET A 85 -3.10 13.34 5.24
CA MET A 85 -3.18 14.46 4.31
C MET A 85 -2.56 14.13 2.95
N THR A 86 -1.40 13.48 2.94
CA THR A 86 -0.70 13.03 1.72
C THR A 86 -1.56 12.05 0.94
N VAL A 87 -2.15 11.04 1.61
CA VAL A 87 -3.09 10.09 0.99
C VAL A 87 -4.31 10.81 0.41
N THR A 88 -4.87 11.79 1.13
CA THR A 88 -5.98 12.60 0.62
C THR A 88 -5.60 13.40 -0.65
N GLN A 89 -4.37 13.90 -0.73
CA GLN A 89 -3.87 14.61 -1.92
C GLN A 89 -3.63 13.65 -3.09
N LEU A 90 -3.04 12.48 -2.82
CA LEU A 90 -2.82 11.44 -3.83
C LEU A 90 -4.13 10.92 -4.41
N ASN A 91 -5.15 10.70 -3.58
CA ASN A 91 -6.48 10.31 -4.05
C ASN A 91 -7.02 11.28 -5.12
N ARG A 92 -6.90 12.60 -4.90
CA ARG A 92 -7.30 13.61 -5.89
C ARG A 92 -6.49 13.54 -7.19
N ARG A 93 -5.20 13.18 -7.11
CA ARG A 93 -4.34 13.01 -8.29
C ARG A 93 -4.72 11.77 -9.10
N LEU A 94 -5.20 10.71 -8.44
CA LEU A 94 -5.61 9.46 -9.08
C LEU A 94 -7.03 9.51 -9.65
N ALA A 95 -7.87 10.43 -9.19
CA ALA A 95 -9.27 10.57 -9.62
C ALA A 95 -9.45 10.72 -11.15
N ASP A 96 -8.48 11.30 -11.86
CA ASP A 96 -8.51 11.52 -13.32
C ASP A 96 -8.73 10.23 -14.14
N ALA A 97 -8.39 9.07 -13.58
CA ALA A 97 -8.48 7.80 -14.29
C ALA A 97 -9.84 7.11 -14.20
N VAL A 98 -10.77 7.59 -13.37
CA VAL A 98 -11.99 6.81 -13.06
C VAL A 98 -11.63 5.43 -12.50
N THR A 99 -10.55 5.33 -11.70
CA THR A 99 -10.17 4.11 -10.95
C THR A 99 -10.97 3.90 -9.67
N GLY A 100 -11.85 4.86 -9.32
CA GLY A 100 -12.44 4.95 -7.98
C GLY A 100 -11.49 5.60 -6.98
N GLU A 101 -11.89 5.58 -5.72
CA GLU A 101 -11.14 6.19 -4.62
C GLU A 101 -9.89 5.39 -4.26
N LEU A 102 -8.85 6.07 -3.76
CA LEU A 102 -7.69 5.45 -3.10
C LEU A 102 -8.13 4.91 -1.73
N ILE A 103 -8.14 3.58 -1.62
CA ILE A 103 -8.65 2.86 -0.45
C ILE A 103 -7.55 2.37 0.47
N ARG A 104 -6.34 2.12 -0.05
CA ARG A 104 -5.21 1.65 0.76
C ARG A 104 -3.88 2.12 0.17
N VAL A 105 -2.94 2.43 1.05
CA VAL A 105 -1.54 2.69 0.70
C VAL A 105 -0.65 1.80 1.56
N VAL A 106 0.32 1.14 0.93
CA VAL A 106 1.39 0.40 1.63
C VAL A 106 2.73 0.94 1.18
N VAL A 107 3.60 1.26 2.14
CA VAL A 107 5.00 1.57 1.93
C VAL A 107 5.81 0.51 2.67
N GLU A 108 6.67 -0.22 1.96
CA GLU A 108 7.51 -1.27 2.52
C GLU A 108 9.00 -0.96 2.31
N CYS A 109 9.77 -1.14 3.37
CA CYS A 109 11.23 -1.03 3.44
C CYS A 109 11.86 -2.26 4.07
N ASP A 110 13.19 -2.31 4.08
CA ASP A 110 13.94 -3.37 4.75
C ASP A 110 13.72 -3.35 6.26
N ASP A 111 13.54 -2.17 6.85
CA ASP A 111 13.40 -1.96 8.29
C ASP A 111 11.95 -1.88 8.77
N GLY A 112 10.95 -2.04 7.89
CA GLY A 112 9.56 -1.96 8.30
C GLY A 112 8.56 -1.64 7.19
N GLY A 113 7.39 -1.17 7.61
CA GLY A 113 6.36 -0.73 6.68
C GLY A 113 5.27 0.10 7.33
N VAL A 114 4.62 0.90 6.49
CA VAL A 114 3.50 1.78 6.86
C VAL A 114 2.31 1.47 5.97
N ILE A 115 1.15 1.33 6.60
CA ILE A 115 -0.12 1.02 5.95
C ILE A 115 -1.11 2.12 6.28
N CYS A 116 -1.84 2.61 5.29
CA CYS A 116 -2.91 3.59 5.46
C CYS A 116 -4.17 3.14 4.72
N ASP A 117 -5.18 2.72 5.46
CA ASP A 117 -6.47 2.27 4.94
C ASP A 117 -7.53 3.37 5.08
N SER A 118 -8.33 3.57 4.05
CA SER A 118 -9.49 4.45 4.05
C SER A 118 -10.72 3.71 4.58
N ILE A 119 -11.31 4.21 5.67
CA ILE A 119 -12.58 3.68 6.20
C ILE A 119 -13.75 4.24 5.44
N VAL A 120 -13.73 5.55 5.21
CA VAL A 120 -14.65 6.35 4.40
C VAL A 120 -13.88 7.60 3.98
N PRO A 121 -14.37 8.39 3.01
CA PRO A 121 -13.71 9.64 2.65
C PRO A 121 -13.39 10.49 3.88
N GLY A 122 -12.10 10.77 4.07
CA GLY A 122 -11.59 11.57 5.17
C GLY A 122 -11.45 10.84 6.52
N ILE A 123 -11.62 9.52 6.60
CA ILE A 123 -11.27 8.73 7.79
C ILE A 123 -10.26 7.65 7.38
N HIS A 124 -9.09 7.68 8.02
CA HIS A 124 -7.98 6.78 7.74
C HIS A 124 -7.59 6.00 8.99
N LEU A 125 -7.25 4.72 8.83
CA LEU A 125 -6.50 3.93 9.80
C LEU A 125 -5.06 3.82 9.32
N ILE A 126 -4.12 4.10 10.21
CA ILE A 126 -2.69 4.12 9.91
C ILE A 126 -2.02 3.11 10.83
N GLY A 127 -1.43 2.06 10.24
CA GLY A 127 -0.66 1.07 10.97
C GLY A 127 0.81 1.12 10.59
N ALA A 128 1.68 0.78 11.54
CA ALA A 128 3.10 0.65 11.29
C ALA A 128 3.72 -0.55 12.00
N VAL A 129 4.75 -1.09 11.35
CA VAL A 129 5.61 -2.16 11.85
C VAL A 129 7.07 -1.80 11.56
N ALA A 130 7.99 -2.17 12.45
CA ALA A 130 9.42 -1.85 12.33
C ALA A 130 10.27 -3.03 12.82
N PHE A 131 11.47 -3.18 12.26
CA PHE A 131 12.34 -4.33 12.45
C PHE A 131 13.70 -3.89 13.01
N ASP A 132 14.30 -4.73 13.87
CA ASP A 132 15.64 -4.50 14.44
C ASP A 132 16.75 -5.04 13.54
N ASP A 133 16.44 -6.07 12.77
CA ASP A 133 17.28 -6.63 11.74
C ASP A 133 17.06 -5.89 10.42
N ASP A 134 17.95 -6.10 9.44
CA ASP A 134 17.80 -5.63 8.06
C ASP A 134 16.63 -6.34 7.33
N GLY A 135 15.50 -6.54 8.02
CA GLY A 135 14.28 -7.22 7.57
C GLY A 135 14.38 -8.74 7.51
N GLY A 136 15.57 -9.27 7.20
CA GLY A 136 15.77 -10.68 6.93
C GLY A 136 14.93 -11.18 5.74
N PRO A 137 14.94 -12.49 5.44
CA PRO A 137 14.16 -13.06 4.35
C PRO A 137 12.63 -12.91 4.53
N ASP A 138 12.17 -12.59 5.74
CA ASP A 138 10.75 -12.56 6.11
C ASP A 138 10.17 -11.13 6.24
N ALA A 139 10.93 -10.07 5.94
CA ALA A 139 10.51 -8.67 6.08
C ALA A 139 9.14 -8.40 5.43
N ARG A 140 9.00 -8.81 4.16
CA ARG A 140 7.74 -8.69 3.40
C ARG A 140 6.59 -9.45 4.03
N ALA A 141 6.83 -10.66 4.56
CA ALA A 141 5.79 -11.45 5.19
C ALA A 141 5.27 -10.77 6.47
N ARG A 142 6.17 -10.16 7.24
CA ARG A 142 5.83 -9.38 8.45
C ARG A 142 5.06 -8.11 8.10
N VAL A 143 5.46 -7.36 7.07
CA VAL A 143 4.68 -6.20 6.57
C VAL A 143 3.30 -6.63 6.05
N ALA A 144 3.21 -7.75 5.33
CA ALA A 144 1.93 -8.30 4.86
C ALA A 144 1.04 -8.80 6.02
N GLU A 145 1.62 -9.24 7.14
CA GLU A 145 0.87 -9.55 8.35
C GLU A 145 0.33 -8.28 9.03
N ALA A 146 1.17 -7.24 9.16
CA ALA A 146 0.76 -5.93 9.68
C ALA A 146 -0.37 -5.30 8.84
N ASP A 147 -0.23 -5.33 7.52
CA ASP A 147 -1.24 -4.85 6.57
C ASP A 147 -2.58 -5.58 6.72
N ARG A 148 -2.56 -6.92 6.85
CA ARG A 148 -3.76 -7.70 7.17
C ARG A 148 -4.39 -7.31 8.50
N GLY A 149 -3.57 -6.97 9.49
CA GLY A 149 -4.02 -6.46 10.78
C GLY A 149 -4.78 -5.14 10.65
N VAL A 150 -4.25 -4.17 9.88
CA VAL A 150 -4.93 -2.89 9.61
C VAL A 150 -6.23 -3.12 8.84
N ALA A 151 -6.19 -3.91 7.77
CA ALA A 151 -7.35 -4.24 6.95
C ALA A 151 -8.47 -4.89 7.77
N LEU A 152 -8.14 -5.79 8.70
CA LEU A 152 -9.11 -6.43 9.59
C LEU A 152 -9.81 -5.40 10.49
N VAL A 153 -9.05 -4.47 11.08
CA VAL A 153 -9.64 -3.38 11.89
C VAL A 153 -10.50 -2.49 11.01
N ALA A 154 -10.03 -2.14 9.82
CA ALA A 154 -10.73 -1.29 8.87
C ALA A 154 -12.08 -1.89 8.44
N SER A 155 -12.09 -3.16 8.05
CA SER A 155 -13.31 -3.90 7.70
C SER A 155 -14.28 -3.98 8.88
N GLU A 156 -13.82 -4.20 10.11
CA GLU A 156 -14.70 -4.18 11.29
C GLU A 156 -15.33 -2.79 11.53
N VAL A 157 -14.56 -1.71 11.40
CA VAL A 157 -15.10 -0.35 11.52
C VAL A 157 -16.19 -0.11 10.47
N ARG A 158 -15.92 -0.47 9.21
CA ARG A 158 -16.89 -0.34 8.11
C ARG A 158 -18.16 -1.17 8.33
N ASN A 159 -18.02 -2.41 8.77
CA ASN A 159 -19.15 -3.30 9.08
C ASN A 159 -20.08 -2.70 10.14
N ARG A 160 -19.51 -2.07 11.18
CA ARG A 160 -20.30 -1.38 12.22
C ARG A 160 -21.01 -0.15 11.70
N LEU A 161 -20.42 0.54 10.74
CA LEU A 161 -21.05 1.63 10.00
C LEU A 161 -22.04 1.13 8.93
N ARG A 162 -22.23 -0.19 8.80
CA ARG A 162 -23.08 -0.86 7.80
C ARG A 162 -22.68 -0.52 6.35
N LEU A 163 -21.38 -0.35 6.15
CA LEU A 163 -20.77 -0.15 4.83
C LEU A 163 -20.29 -1.51 4.30
N GLY A 164 -20.28 -1.68 2.98
CA GLY A 164 -19.68 -2.87 2.36
C GLY A 164 -18.16 -2.91 2.56
N SER A 165 -17.51 -4.05 2.36
CA SER A 165 -16.05 -4.10 2.37
C SER A 165 -15.45 -3.35 1.18
N LEU A 166 -14.24 -2.82 1.35
CA LEU A 166 -13.42 -2.30 0.24
C LEU A 166 -12.46 -3.36 -0.32
N ASN A 167 -12.44 -4.57 0.27
CA ASN A 167 -11.54 -5.65 -0.13
C ASN A 167 -10.07 -5.18 -0.19
N PHE A 168 -9.59 -4.58 0.91
CA PHE A 168 -8.23 -4.07 1.05
C PHE A 168 -7.22 -5.18 0.69
N GLY A 169 -6.38 -4.95 -0.33
CA GLY A 169 -5.39 -5.93 -0.78
C GLY A 169 -5.95 -7.28 -1.26
N SER A 170 -7.22 -7.35 -1.62
CA SER A 170 -7.92 -8.59 -1.99
C SER A 170 -8.02 -9.67 -0.91
N TYR A 171 -7.78 -9.37 0.38
CA TYR A 171 -7.69 -10.39 1.43
C TYR A 171 -8.99 -11.18 1.68
N GLU A 172 -10.14 -10.62 1.29
CA GLU A 172 -11.44 -11.26 1.46
C GLU A 172 -11.83 -12.12 0.24
N THR A 173 -11.06 -12.06 -0.84
CA THR A 173 -11.32 -12.82 -2.06
C THR A 173 -10.54 -14.14 -2.04
N PRO A 174 -11.20 -15.30 -2.19
CA PRO A 174 -10.48 -16.56 -2.36
C PRO A 174 -9.64 -16.51 -3.64
N SER A 175 -8.41 -17.03 -3.58
CA SER A 175 -7.55 -17.14 -4.75
C SER A 175 -8.24 -17.98 -5.82
N VAL A 176 -8.41 -17.39 -7.01
CA VAL A 176 -8.97 -18.10 -8.16
C VAL A 176 -7.85 -18.94 -8.79
N PRO A 177 -8.04 -20.25 -9.00
CA PRO A 177 -7.03 -21.10 -9.63
C PRO A 177 -6.64 -20.59 -11.01
N GLU A 178 -5.36 -20.72 -11.33
CA GLU A 178 -4.76 -20.33 -12.60
C GLU A 178 -5.30 -21.23 -13.74
N ALA A 179 -6.39 -20.82 -14.40
CA ALA A 179 -6.85 -21.47 -15.61
C ALA A 179 -5.88 -21.16 -16.76
N SER A 180 -5.39 -22.16 -17.48
CA SER A 180 -4.51 -21.96 -18.63
C SER A 180 -5.27 -21.29 -19.78
N HIS A 181 -4.89 -20.06 -20.14
CA HIS A 181 -5.37 -19.43 -21.38
C HIS A 181 -4.45 -19.82 -22.55
N PRO A 182 -5.01 -20.39 -23.64
CA PRO A 182 -4.20 -20.90 -24.74
C PRO A 182 -3.65 -19.83 -25.70
N ASP A 183 -4.15 -18.60 -25.66
CA ASP A 183 -3.74 -17.52 -26.58
C ASP A 183 -2.91 -16.45 -25.88
N ARG A 184 -1.83 -16.01 -26.56
CA ARG A 184 -1.02 -14.88 -26.11
C ARG A 184 -1.86 -13.60 -26.14
N PRO A 185 -1.88 -12.79 -25.07
CA PRO A 185 -2.66 -11.56 -25.04
C PRO A 185 -2.17 -10.58 -26.10
N ARG A 186 -3.07 -9.73 -26.60
CA ARG A 186 -2.70 -8.63 -27.50
C ARG A 186 -1.98 -7.54 -26.74
N LEU A 187 -0.70 -7.36 -27.07
CA LEU A 187 0.17 -6.40 -26.39
C LEU A 187 0.21 -5.06 -27.13
N PHE A 188 0.20 -3.98 -26.36
CA PHE A 188 0.65 -2.66 -26.79
C PHE A 188 1.99 -2.36 -26.12
N THR A 189 2.91 -1.74 -26.86
CA THR A 189 4.27 -1.46 -26.38
C THR A 189 4.66 -0.02 -26.71
N SER A 190 5.34 0.63 -25.78
CA SER A 190 5.97 1.95 -25.97
C SER A 190 7.43 1.90 -25.48
N GLY A 191 8.32 2.67 -26.11
CA GLY A 191 9.73 2.76 -25.72
C GLY A 191 10.63 1.62 -26.25
N ALA A 192 11.72 1.34 -25.53
CA ALA A 192 12.82 0.50 -25.96
C ALA A 192 12.54 -1.01 -25.77
N THR A 193 11.94 -1.66 -26.78
CA THR A 193 11.67 -3.11 -26.78
C THR A 193 12.92 -4.00 -26.79
N GLY A 194 14.09 -3.44 -27.13
CA GLY A 194 15.39 -4.12 -27.06
C GLY A 194 16.04 -4.12 -25.66
N HIS A 195 15.38 -3.57 -24.64
CA HIS A 195 15.91 -3.56 -23.29
C HIS A 195 16.04 -4.99 -22.72
N PRO A 196 17.12 -5.34 -22.00
CA PRO A 196 17.35 -6.69 -21.49
C PRO A 196 16.17 -7.29 -20.71
N HIS A 197 15.50 -6.47 -19.89
CA HIS A 197 14.37 -6.91 -19.06
C HIS A 197 12.99 -6.84 -19.75
N PHE A 198 12.91 -6.43 -21.02
CA PHE A 198 11.64 -6.29 -21.73
C PHE A 198 10.86 -7.61 -21.80
N SER A 199 11.55 -8.72 -22.13
CA SER A 199 10.92 -10.03 -22.26
C SER A 199 10.37 -10.56 -20.94
N LEU A 200 11.03 -10.26 -19.82
CA LEU A 200 10.54 -10.60 -18.48
C LEU A 200 9.25 -9.83 -18.15
N CYS A 201 9.21 -8.53 -18.45
CA CYS A 201 8.02 -7.71 -18.24
C CYS A 201 6.84 -8.16 -19.10
N VAL A 202 7.09 -8.54 -20.36
CA VAL A 202 6.06 -9.12 -21.24
C VAL A 202 5.52 -10.43 -20.68
N ALA A 203 6.38 -11.30 -20.14
CA ALA A 203 5.97 -12.59 -19.59
C ALA A 203 5.12 -12.47 -18.32
N ALA A 204 5.22 -11.35 -17.59
CA ALA A 204 4.42 -11.10 -16.40
C ALA A 204 2.99 -10.63 -16.71
N LEU A 205 2.70 -10.17 -17.93
CA LEU A 205 1.38 -9.67 -18.30
C LEU A 205 0.35 -10.79 -18.49
N ASP A 206 -0.86 -10.56 -17.98
CA ASP A 206 -2.03 -11.43 -18.15
C ASP A 206 -3.31 -10.54 -18.20
N THR A 207 -4.37 -11.02 -18.83
CA THR A 207 -5.66 -10.31 -18.86
C THR A 207 -6.42 -10.40 -17.54
N ARG A 208 -5.98 -11.24 -16.60
CA ARG A 208 -6.61 -11.44 -15.29
C ARG A 208 -5.95 -10.62 -14.19
N ASP A 209 -4.61 -10.63 -14.10
CA ASP A 209 -3.89 -10.03 -12.98
C ASP A 209 -3.15 -8.73 -13.34
N VAL A 210 -1.96 -8.82 -13.91
CA VAL A 210 -1.07 -7.70 -14.23
C VAL A 210 -1.36 -7.25 -15.65
N HIS A 211 -1.99 -6.09 -15.79
CA HIS A 211 -2.46 -5.57 -17.07
C HIS A 211 -1.50 -4.57 -17.73
N TYR A 212 -0.61 -3.97 -16.95
CA TYR A 212 0.37 -2.99 -17.42
C TYR A 212 1.66 -3.08 -16.59
N VAL A 213 2.80 -2.99 -17.28
CA VAL A 213 4.14 -2.92 -16.67
C VAL A 213 4.95 -1.84 -17.39
N ALA A 214 5.66 -1.01 -16.63
CA ALA A 214 6.60 -0.03 -17.15
C ALA A 214 7.91 -0.05 -16.36
N PHE A 215 9.00 0.22 -17.07
CA PHE A 215 10.35 0.24 -16.53
C PHE A 215 10.94 1.64 -16.69
N TYR A 216 11.53 2.13 -15.60
CA TYR A 216 12.07 3.47 -15.51
C TYR A 216 13.52 3.47 -15.02
N ARG A 217 14.25 4.52 -15.37
CA ARG A 217 15.59 4.84 -14.86
C ARG A 217 15.70 6.35 -14.66
N GLY A 218 15.97 6.81 -13.44
CA GLY A 218 16.16 8.22 -13.12
C GLY A 218 15.01 9.10 -13.65
N GLY A 219 13.78 8.76 -13.28
CA GLY A 219 12.56 9.46 -13.70
C GLY A 219 12.16 9.27 -15.16
N SER A 220 12.97 8.60 -15.99
CA SER A 220 12.73 8.47 -17.42
C SER A 220 12.16 7.11 -17.78
N LEU A 221 11.03 7.10 -18.49
CA LEU A 221 10.42 5.89 -19.03
C LEU A 221 11.36 5.25 -20.07
N LEU A 222 11.80 4.02 -19.82
CA LEU A 222 12.55 3.24 -20.82
C LEU A 222 11.62 2.50 -21.76
N PHE A 223 10.64 1.77 -21.20
CA PHE A 223 9.58 1.12 -21.96
C PHE A 223 8.35 0.85 -21.08
N ALA A 224 7.20 0.69 -21.74
CA ALA A 224 5.96 0.23 -21.13
C ALA A 224 5.31 -0.82 -22.03
N VAL A 225 4.60 -1.77 -21.41
CA VAL A 225 3.83 -2.81 -22.10
C VAL A 225 2.51 -3.06 -21.37
N ASP A 226 1.43 -3.23 -22.12
CA ASP A 226 0.09 -3.48 -21.57
C ASP A 226 -0.73 -4.44 -22.44
N VAL A 227 -1.78 -4.99 -21.83
CA VAL A 227 -2.77 -5.87 -22.50
C VAL A 227 -4.09 -5.15 -22.80
N PHE A 228 -4.13 -3.81 -22.76
CA PHE A 228 -5.41 -3.08 -22.77
C PHE A 228 -6.19 -3.27 -24.08
N ASP A 229 -5.52 -3.54 -25.21
CA ASP A 229 -6.18 -3.81 -26.50
C ASP A 229 -6.66 -5.27 -26.65
N ASP A 230 -6.49 -6.09 -25.62
CA ASP A 230 -7.06 -7.44 -25.56
C ASP A 230 -8.57 -7.41 -25.24
N GLY A 231 -9.31 -8.36 -25.79
CA GLY A 231 -10.75 -8.49 -25.53
C GLY A 231 -11.07 -8.93 -24.10
N GLY A 232 -10.15 -9.66 -23.45
CA GLY A 232 -10.34 -10.15 -22.08
C GLY A 232 -10.49 -9.03 -21.04
N VAL A 233 -9.95 -7.85 -21.32
CA VAL A 233 -9.98 -6.69 -20.41
C VAL A 233 -10.98 -5.61 -20.82
N GLU A 234 -11.80 -5.84 -21.86
CA GLU A 234 -12.70 -4.82 -22.42
C GLU A 234 -13.64 -4.20 -21.39
N HIS A 235 -14.11 -5.00 -20.43
CA HIS A 235 -15.04 -4.56 -19.39
C HIS A 235 -14.46 -3.48 -18.46
N PHE A 236 -13.14 -3.44 -18.25
CA PHE A 236 -12.47 -2.37 -17.47
C PHE A 236 -12.45 -1.00 -18.19
N PHE A 237 -12.81 -0.97 -19.47
CA PHE A 237 -12.81 0.24 -20.32
C PHE A 237 -14.22 0.72 -20.66
N ALA A 238 -15.25 0.25 -19.95
CA ALA A 238 -16.64 0.66 -20.18
C ALA A 238 -16.87 2.19 -20.08
N PHE A 239 -16.09 2.88 -19.24
CA PHE A 239 -16.26 4.31 -18.95
C PHE A 239 -15.04 5.18 -19.31
N ILE A 240 -13.98 4.60 -19.86
CA ILE A 240 -12.75 5.33 -20.21
C ILE A 240 -12.06 4.69 -21.42
N ALA A 241 -11.59 5.54 -22.34
CA ALA A 241 -10.83 5.07 -23.49
C ALA A 241 -9.46 4.50 -23.07
N ARG A 242 -9.05 3.41 -23.71
CA ARG A 242 -7.73 2.77 -23.51
C ARG A 242 -6.57 3.77 -23.63
N THR A 243 -6.63 4.65 -24.63
CA THR A 243 -5.62 5.70 -24.84
C THR A 243 -5.57 6.73 -23.72
N THR A 244 -6.73 7.12 -23.16
CA THR A 244 -6.80 8.01 -22.00
C THR A 244 -6.21 7.32 -20.76
N ARG A 245 -6.53 6.04 -20.54
CA ARG A 245 -5.99 5.25 -19.43
C ARG A 245 -4.47 5.09 -19.52
N ARG A 246 -3.91 4.83 -20.71
CA ARG A 246 -2.46 4.78 -20.94
C ARG A 246 -1.76 6.09 -20.59
N ARG A 247 -2.27 7.21 -21.10
CA ARG A 247 -1.73 8.55 -20.78
C ARG A 247 -1.79 8.87 -19.30
N PHE A 248 -2.83 8.42 -18.61
CA PHE A 248 -2.93 8.54 -17.16
C PHE A 248 -1.79 7.79 -16.47
N TYR A 249 -1.59 6.50 -16.78
CA TYR A 249 -0.51 5.74 -16.15
C TYR A 249 0.86 6.31 -16.51
N GLU A 250 1.10 6.71 -17.76
CA GLU A 250 2.34 7.41 -18.15
C GLU A 250 2.56 8.67 -17.28
N LYS A 251 1.53 9.49 -17.06
CA LYS A 251 1.61 10.68 -16.19
C LYS A 251 1.91 10.31 -14.74
N VAL A 252 1.16 9.37 -14.15
CA VAL A 252 1.37 8.93 -12.76
C VAL A 252 2.77 8.35 -12.57
N CYS A 253 3.23 7.56 -13.52
CA CYS A 253 4.53 6.93 -13.47
C CYS A 253 5.67 7.95 -13.67
N ASN A 254 5.50 8.96 -14.52
CA ASN A 254 6.46 10.07 -14.63
C ASN A 254 6.53 10.90 -13.34
N ASP A 255 5.42 10.99 -12.61
CA ASP A 255 5.35 11.66 -11.31
C ASP A 255 5.75 10.75 -10.13
N SER A 256 6.14 9.49 -10.39
CA SER A 256 6.27 8.45 -9.37
C SER A 256 7.31 8.78 -8.30
N GLU A 257 8.47 9.32 -8.69
CA GLU A 257 9.51 9.73 -7.74
C GLU A 257 8.98 10.76 -6.73
N ALA A 258 8.22 11.75 -7.21
CA ALA A 258 7.61 12.75 -6.33
C ALA A 258 6.54 12.13 -5.42
N ILE A 259 5.68 11.25 -5.97
CA ILE A 259 4.65 10.53 -5.19
C ILE A 259 5.30 9.70 -4.08
N VAL A 260 6.31 8.90 -4.43
CA VAL A 260 7.03 8.03 -3.50
C VAL A 260 7.77 8.87 -2.47
N ALA A 261 8.44 9.95 -2.87
CA ALA A 261 9.13 10.84 -1.95
C ALA A 261 8.18 11.54 -0.96
N ASP A 262 6.99 11.98 -1.40
CA ASP A 262 5.98 12.59 -0.53
C ASP A 262 5.44 11.59 0.50
N LEU A 263 5.18 10.35 0.07
CA LEU A 263 4.77 9.26 0.95
C LEU A 263 5.85 8.91 1.97
N CYS A 264 7.08 8.71 1.51
CA CYS A 264 8.18 8.35 2.40
C CYS A 264 8.54 9.46 3.37
N ARG A 265 8.43 10.73 2.96
CA ARG A 265 8.61 11.86 3.88
C ARG A 265 7.53 11.92 4.95
N SER A 266 6.31 11.51 4.60
CA SER A 266 5.18 11.44 5.54
C SER A 266 5.24 10.19 6.42
N ALA A 267 5.89 9.13 5.93
CA ALA A 267 6.18 7.89 6.65
C ALA A 267 7.52 7.94 7.41
N TRP A 268 8.33 8.98 7.19
CA TRP A 268 9.59 9.17 7.89
C TRP A 268 9.29 9.40 9.37
N PRO A 269 9.92 8.65 10.29
CA PRO A 269 11.20 7.95 10.19
C PRO A 269 11.10 6.41 10.28
N LEU A 270 9.97 5.82 9.87
CA LEU A 270 9.74 4.35 9.90
C LEU A 270 10.43 3.58 8.78
N VAL A 271 10.96 4.29 7.80
CA VAL A 271 11.21 3.81 6.45
C VAL A 271 12.52 4.45 6.01
N ASP A 272 13.61 3.68 6.02
CA ASP A 272 14.83 4.10 5.35
C ASP A 272 14.57 4.21 3.83
N LEU A 273 15.13 5.26 3.22
CA LEU A 273 14.90 5.60 1.82
C LEU A 273 15.97 4.98 0.91
N PRO A 274 15.61 4.53 -0.31
CA PRO A 274 14.27 4.47 -0.92
C PRO A 274 13.46 3.22 -0.53
N PRO A 275 12.11 3.24 -0.61
CA PRO A 275 11.30 2.07 -0.29
C PRO A 275 11.45 0.96 -1.31
N ASN A 276 11.37 -0.28 -0.83
CA ASN A 276 11.39 -1.47 -1.67
C ASN A 276 10.13 -1.61 -2.52
N ARG A 277 8.98 -1.28 -1.93
CA ARG A 277 7.66 -1.35 -2.57
C ARG A 277 6.76 -0.22 -2.08
N VAL A 278 6.00 0.37 -3.01
CA VAL A 278 4.81 1.16 -2.68
C VAL A 278 3.60 0.58 -3.42
N VAL A 279 2.48 0.43 -2.72
CA VAL A 279 1.19 0.01 -3.29
C VAL A 279 0.18 1.13 -3.12
N LEU A 280 -0.43 1.56 -4.23
CA LEU A 280 -1.57 2.47 -4.25
C LEU A 280 -2.79 1.67 -4.70
N ASP A 281 -3.61 1.25 -3.74
CA ASP A 281 -4.77 0.39 -3.91
C ASP A 281 -6.03 1.25 -4.01
N VAL A 282 -6.71 1.17 -5.15
CA VAL A 282 -7.88 1.97 -5.54
C VAL A 282 -9.08 1.04 -5.74
N GLU A 283 -10.32 1.54 -5.68
CA GLU A 283 -11.50 0.66 -5.72
C GLU A 283 -11.58 -0.29 -6.94
N GLN A 284 -10.94 0.04 -8.06
CA GLN A 284 -10.89 -0.81 -9.25
C GLN A 284 -9.63 -1.69 -9.35
N GLY A 285 -8.59 -1.51 -8.56
CA GLY A 285 -7.33 -2.25 -8.73
C GLY A 285 -6.16 -1.60 -7.99
N ALA A 286 -4.94 -1.72 -8.50
CA ALA A 286 -3.79 -1.15 -7.80
C ALA A 286 -2.65 -0.74 -8.73
N ILE A 287 -1.85 0.23 -8.27
CA ILE A 287 -0.58 0.64 -8.87
C ILE A 287 0.54 0.26 -7.90
N PHE A 288 1.54 -0.46 -8.40
CA PHE A 288 2.67 -0.93 -7.63
C PHE A 288 3.95 -0.27 -8.12
N PHE A 289 4.77 0.23 -7.20
CA PHE A 289 6.12 0.72 -7.47
C PHE A 289 7.11 -0.22 -6.77
N PHE A 290 8.09 -0.72 -7.50
CA PHE A 290 9.17 -1.54 -6.96
C PHE A 290 10.52 -0.92 -7.28
N GLN A 291 11.30 -0.62 -6.24
CA GLN A 291 12.68 -0.17 -6.39
C GLN A 291 13.57 -1.34 -6.81
N LEU A 292 14.31 -1.24 -7.91
CA LEU A 292 15.13 -2.35 -8.41
C LEU A 292 16.58 -2.20 -7.93
N SER A 293 17.27 -1.16 -8.39
CA SER A 293 18.66 -0.87 -8.03
C SER A 293 19.03 0.56 -8.47
N GLY A 294 19.77 1.31 -7.66
CA GLY A 294 20.12 2.69 -8.01
C GLY A 294 18.87 3.53 -8.28
N ASP A 295 18.75 4.07 -9.50
CA ASP A 295 17.58 4.86 -9.92
C ASP A 295 16.59 4.06 -10.80
N ASP A 296 16.76 2.73 -10.88
CA ASP A 296 15.88 1.86 -11.66
C ASP A 296 14.68 1.43 -10.82
N TYR A 297 13.49 1.55 -11.39
CA TYR A 297 12.26 1.09 -10.75
C TYR A 297 11.27 0.52 -11.78
N LEU A 298 10.42 -0.37 -11.28
CA LEU A 298 9.34 -1.01 -12.01
C LEU A 298 8.01 -0.43 -11.52
N VAL A 299 7.12 -0.12 -12.46
CA VAL A 299 5.71 0.16 -12.15
C VAL A 299 4.85 -0.93 -12.73
N GLY A 300 3.99 -1.53 -11.92
CA GLY A 300 2.99 -2.49 -12.36
C GLY A 300 1.58 -2.00 -12.04
N VAL A 301 0.58 -2.46 -12.79
CA VAL A 301 -0.82 -2.12 -12.56
C VAL A 301 -1.70 -3.35 -12.74
N THR A 302 -2.65 -3.49 -11.82
CA THR A 302 -3.85 -4.31 -12.02
C THR A 302 -5.10 -3.44 -12.09
N LEU A 303 -6.02 -3.81 -12.96
CA LEU A 303 -7.35 -3.22 -13.14
C LEU A 303 -8.44 -4.03 -12.45
N ASP A 304 -8.08 -5.06 -11.67
CA ASP A 304 -9.03 -5.91 -10.96
C ASP A 304 -8.72 -5.93 -9.45
N GLN A 305 -9.60 -5.32 -8.66
CA GLN A 305 -9.48 -5.29 -7.20
C GLN A 305 -9.46 -6.66 -6.55
N THR A 306 -9.97 -7.70 -7.21
CA THR A 306 -9.94 -9.07 -6.71
C THR A 306 -8.60 -9.76 -6.94
N GLN A 307 -7.72 -9.17 -7.75
CA GLN A 307 -6.42 -9.72 -8.15
C GLN A 307 -5.23 -8.91 -7.63
N VAL A 308 -5.43 -7.95 -6.72
CA VAL A 308 -4.34 -7.12 -6.15
C VAL A 308 -3.29 -7.98 -5.47
N ALA A 309 -3.68 -8.93 -4.61
CA ALA A 309 -2.72 -9.83 -3.95
C ALA A 309 -1.90 -10.67 -4.95
N ASN A 310 -2.56 -11.25 -5.95
CA ASN A 310 -1.90 -12.06 -6.99
C ASN A 310 -0.95 -11.21 -7.83
N SER A 311 -1.39 -10.01 -8.21
CA SER A 311 -0.59 -9.06 -9.00
C SER A 311 0.63 -8.56 -8.21
N ASP A 312 0.48 -8.24 -6.92
CA ASP A 312 1.59 -7.85 -6.04
C ASP A 312 2.63 -8.97 -5.99
N GLN A 313 2.21 -10.21 -5.74
CA GLN A 313 3.11 -11.35 -5.68
C GLN A 313 3.87 -11.57 -7.00
N LYS A 314 3.15 -11.57 -8.13
CA LYS A 314 3.75 -11.75 -9.46
C LYS A 314 4.73 -10.64 -9.82
N LEU A 315 4.40 -9.38 -9.49
CA LEU A 315 5.28 -8.24 -9.73
C LEU A 315 6.49 -8.24 -8.79
N HIS A 316 6.33 -8.73 -7.56
CA HIS A 316 7.44 -8.92 -6.63
C HIS A 316 8.44 -9.97 -7.16
N GLU A 317 7.94 -11.09 -7.67
CA GLU A 317 8.76 -12.12 -8.32
C GLU A 317 9.48 -11.57 -9.56
N LEU A 318 8.78 -10.79 -10.40
CA LEU A 318 9.38 -10.11 -11.55
C LEU A 318 10.50 -9.15 -11.11
N ALA A 319 10.26 -8.32 -10.09
CA ALA A 319 11.26 -7.40 -9.55
C ALA A 319 12.48 -8.16 -9.02
N GLY A 320 12.28 -9.26 -8.28
CA GLY A 320 13.35 -10.13 -7.80
C GLY A 320 14.18 -10.76 -8.93
N ALA A 321 13.51 -11.24 -10.00
CA ALA A 321 14.18 -11.79 -11.18
C ALA A 321 15.06 -10.73 -11.88
N ILE A 322 14.55 -9.51 -12.03
CA ILE A 322 15.30 -8.40 -12.63
C ILE A 322 16.52 -8.01 -11.78
N ARG A 323 16.37 -7.88 -10.46
CA ARG A 323 17.48 -7.57 -9.54
C ARG A 323 18.59 -8.63 -9.59
N SER A 324 18.19 -9.90 -9.74
CA SER A 324 19.12 -11.03 -9.85
C SER A 324 19.89 -11.04 -11.17
N ASP A 325 19.26 -10.60 -12.27
CA ASP A 325 19.89 -10.49 -13.60
C ASP A 325 20.86 -9.28 -13.71
N ALA A 326 20.65 -8.26 -12.87
CA ALA A 326 21.51 -7.08 -12.79
C ALA A 326 22.76 -7.27 -11.91
N SER A 327 22.87 -8.38 -11.18
CA SER A 327 24.02 -8.72 -10.35
C SER A 327 25.13 -9.36 -11.22
N PRO A 328 26.31 -8.74 -11.36
CA PRO A 328 27.38 -9.17 -12.28
C PRO A 328 28.04 -10.50 -11.91
#